data_AF-A0A483K4V3-F1
#
_entry.id   AF-A0A483K4V3-F1
#
_cell.length_a   1.000
_cell.length_b   1.000
_cell.length_c   1.000
_cell.angle_alpha   90.00
_cell.angle_beta   90.00
_cell.angle_gamma   90.00
#
_symmetry.space_group_name_H-M   'P 1'
#
loop_
_entity.id
_entity.type
_entity.pdbx_description
1 polymer ?
#
loop_
_entity_poly.entity_id
_entity_poly.type
_entity_poly.pdbx_seq_one_letter_code
_entity_poly.pdbx_strand_id
1 'polypeptide(L)'
;MFQGATSLYTAEEVYSRFKEHEFRATNDFKKCRLMVTGKIKKIGTVTFSKNPLVTLYISGSNEGLKFIFENTDYNNDKVAKLNVGDTVIIAGWNARPGTFEGIFLDDSQIMTGMISKKKRQMLAVNGGVYDREICLK
;
A
#
# COMPACT_ATOMS: atom_id res chain seq x y z
N MET A 1 14.89 -22.72 8.54
CA MET A 1 13.49 -22.34 8.85
C MET A 1 13.45 -20.82 8.93
N PHE A 2 12.92 -20.14 7.92
CA PHE A 2 12.66 -18.70 8.01
C PHE A 2 11.15 -18.52 8.24
N GLN A 3 10.77 -18.40 9.50
CA GLN A 3 9.47 -17.86 9.93
C GLN A 3 9.63 -16.35 10.09
N GLY A 4 9.83 -15.64 8.98
CA GLY A 4 9.68 -14.19 8.94
C GLY A 4 8.21 -13.89 8.67
N ALA A 5 7.44 -13.50 9.69
CA ALA A 5 6.06 -13.11 9.49
C ALA A 5 6.01 -11.80 8.71
N THR A 6 5.66 -11.86 7.42
CA THR A 6 5.37 -10.65 6.65
C THR A 6 4.15 -9.96 7.27
N SER A 7 4.35 -8.77 7.84
CA SER A 7 3.31 -8.05 8.58
C SER A 7 2.36 -7.35 7.60
N LEU A 8 1.24 -7.99 7.29
CA LEU A 8 0.16 -7.39 6.50
C LEU A 8 -0.65 -6.44 7.40
N TYR A 9 -0.65 -5.15 7.06
CA TYR A 9 -1.46 -4.13 7.72
C TYR A 9 -2.83 -4.02 7.07
N THR A 10 -3.83 -3.61 7.83
CA THR A 10 -5.08 -3.08 7.29
C THR A 10 -4.97 -1.57 7.09
N ALA A 11 -5.78 -1.00 6.20
CA ALA A 11 -5.82 0.46 6.03
C ALA A 11 -6.13 1.19 7.35
N GLU A 12 -6.98 0.60 8.21
CA GLU A 12 -7.31 1.11 9.54
C GLU A 12 -6.11 1.15 10.48
N GLU A 13 -5.29 0.09 10.50
CA GLU A 13 -4.11 0.01 11.37
C GLU A 13 -3.08 1.08 10.99
N VAL A 14 -2.84 1.27 9.69
CA VAL A 14 -1.95 2.34 9.22
C VAL A 14 -2.52 3.69 9.65
N TYR A 15 -3.80 3.94 9.38
CA TYR A 15 -4.45 5.20 9.73
C TYR A 15 -4.40 5.52 11.22
N SER A 16 -4.64 4.52 12.06
CA SER A 16 -4.65 4.68 13.52
C SER A 16 -3.28 5.12 14.04
N ARG A 17 -2.18 4.61 13.49
CA ARG A 17 -0.83 5.05 13.88
C ARG A 17 -0.57 6.52 13.57
N PHE A 18 -1.02 6.99 12.41
CA PHE A 18 -0.90 8.42 12.06
C PHE A 18 -1.81 9.29 12.92
N LYS A 19 -3.00 8.80 13.29
CA LYS A 19 -3.92 9.51 14.19
C LYS A 19 -3.39 9.61 15.61
N GLU A 20 -2.73 8.57 16.11
CA GLU A 20 -2.11 8.57 17.44
C GLU A 20 -0.89 9.51 17.48
N HIS A 21 0.06 9.32 16.56
CA HIS A 21 1.30 10.10 16.53
C HIS A 21 1.86 10.23 15.10
N GLU A 22 1.39 11.24 14.35
CA GLU A 22 1.78 11.49 12.96
C GLU A 22 3.30 11.52 12.73
N PHE A 23 4.04 12.28 13.56
CA PHE A 23 5.50 12.40 13.44
C PHE A 23 6.22 11.07 13.67
N ARG A 24 5.75 10.26 14.61
CA ARG A 24 6.33 8.95 14.92
C ARG A 24 6.02 7.96 13.80
N ALA A 25 4.77 7.89 13.36
CA ALA A 25 4.35 7.02 12.25
C ALA A 25 5.11 7.33 10.96
N THR A 26 5.27 8.61 10.62
CA THR A 26 6.05 9.03 9.45
C THR A 26 7.50 8.55 9.53
N ASN A 27 8.14 8.66 10.70
CA ASN A 27 9.52 8.20 10.88
C ASN A 27 9.64 6.67 10.86
N ASP A 28 8.71 5.98 11.51
CA ASP A 28 8.69 4.51 11.59
C ASP A 28 8.53 3.89 10.20
N PHE A 29 7.72 4.52 9.34
CA PHE A 29 7.43 4.02 7.99
C PHE A 29 8.31 4.59 6.88
N LYS A 30 9.21 5.52 7.19
CA LYS A 30 10.08 6.18 6.19
C LYS A 30 11.06 5.23 5.50
N LYS A 31 11.52 4.19 6.20
CA LYS A 31 12.60 3.31 5.74
C LYS A 31 12.13 1.94 5.28
N CYS A 32 10.83 1.73 5.19
CA CYS A 32 10.27 0.43 4.89
C CYS A 32 9.02 0.52 4.02
N ARG A 33 8.74 -0.57 3.34
CA ARG A 33 7.60 -0.79 2.48
C ARG A 33 6.46 -1.35 3.32
N LEU A 34 5.35 -0.64 3.34
CA LEU A 34 4.13 -1.10 3.98
C LEU A 34 3.33 -1.95 3.03
N MET A 35 2.95 -3.13 3.48
CA MET A 35 1.97 -3.98 2.81
C MET A 35 0.63 -3.79 3.47
N VAL A 36 -0.35 -3.35 2.68
CA VAL A 36 -1.66 -2.99 3.20
C VAL A 36 -2.75 -3.71 2.43
N THR A 37 -3.68 -4.30 3.18
CA THR A 37 -4.94 -4.85 2.67
C THR A 37 -6.09 -3.89 2.95
N GLY A 38 -7.00 -3.74 2.00
CA GLY A 38 -8.19 -2.92 2.16
C GLY A 38 -9.11 -3.00 0.96
N LYS A 39 -10.33 -2.47 1.13
CA LYS A 39 -11.30 -2.32 0.04
C LYS A 39 -10.96 -1.07 -0.77
N ILE A 40 -11.01 -1.18 -2.10
CA ILE A 40 -10.78 -0.05 -2.99
C ILE A 40 -11.99 0.89 -2.89
N LYS A 41 -11.72 2.14 -2.47
CA LYS A 41 -12.70 3.23 -2.42
C LYS A 41 -12.78 3.99 -3.73
N LYS A 42 -11.62 4.28 -4.32
CA LYS A 42 -11.51 5.09 -5.55
C LYS A 42 -10.25 4.70 -6.32
N ILE A 43 -10.37 4.75 -7.65
CA ILE A 43 -9.25 4.63 -8.59
C ILE A 43 -9.22 5.94 -9.38
N GLY A 44 -8.04 6.48 -9.62
CA GLY A 44 -7.88 7.72 -10.38
C GLY A 44 -6.42 8.05 -10.64
N THR A 45 -6.13 9.32 -10.81
CA THR A 45 -4.78 9.84 -11.03
C THR A 45 -4.51 11.02 -10.12
N VAL A 46 -3.24 11.24 -9.77
CA VAL A 46 -2.81 12.44 -9.06
C VAL A 46 -2.98 13.67 -9.96
N THR A 47 -3.57 14.75 -9.43
CA THR A 47 -4.05 15.95 -10.14
C THR A 47 -3.00 16.68 -11.01
N PHE A 48 -1.71 16.40 -10.86
CA PHE A 48 -0.63 17.06 -11.62
C PHE A 48 0.36 16.12 -12.30
N SER A 49 0.69 14.97 -11.69
CA SER A 49 1.66 14.03 -12.28
C SER A 49 1.02 13.00 -13.21
N LYS A 50 -0.32 12.88 -13.25
CA LYS A 50 -1.05 11.79 -13.90
C LYS A 50 -0.66 10.39 -13.40
N ASN A 51 0.12 10.29 -12.33
CA ASN A 51 0.46 9.03 -11.71
C ASN A 51 -0.81 8.31 -11.27
N PRO A 52 -0.96 7.01 -11.56
CA PRO A 52 -2.10 6.24 -11.09
C PRO A 52 -2.19 6.25 -9.58
N LEU A 53 -3.42 6.31 -9.10
CA LEU A 53 -3.73 6.43 -7.70
C LEU A 53 -4.83 5.45 -7.34
N VAL A 54 -4.57 4.61 -6.34
CA VAL A 54 -5.58 3.74 -5.73
C VAL A 54 -5.80 4.20 -4.30
N THR A 55 -7.05 4.46 -3.94
CA THR A 55 -7.44 4.85 -2.58
C THR A 55 -8.15 3.69 -1.90
N LEU A 56 -7.63 3.24 -0.76
CA LEU A 56 -8.29 2.25 0.10
C LEU A 56 -9.20 2.93 1.10
N TYR A 57 -10.33 2.28 1.38
CA TYR A 57 -11.30 2.72 2.36
C TYR A 57 -10.73 2.66 3.78
N ILE A 58 -11.04 3.70 4.55
CA ILE A 58 -10.86 3.77 6.00
C ILE A 58 -12.19 4.24 6.58
N SER A 59 -12.66 3.56 7.62
CA SER A 59 -13.89 3.83 8.35
C SER A 59 -13.83 5.19 9.02
N GLY A 60 -14.86 6.00 8.81
CA GLY A 60 -14.91 7.36 9.36
C GLY A 60 -13.94 8.34 8.70
N SER A 61 -13.26 7.97 7.61
CA SER A 61 -12.40 8.87 6.83
C SER A 61 -12.93 9.05 5.41
N ASN A 62 -13.11 10.31 5.01
CA ASN A 62 -13.45 10.66 3.63
C ASN A 62 -12.24 10.55 2.68
N GLU A 63 -11.03 10.51 3.20
CA GLU A 63 -9.80 10.63 2.42
C GLU A 63 -9.16 9.29 2.07
N GLY A 64 -9.22 8.32 2.98
CA GLY A 64 -8.67 6.99 2.76
C GLY A 64 -7.13 6.93 2.71
N LEU A 65 -6.61 5.73 2.42
CA LEU A 65 -5.18 5.47 2.25
C LEU A 65 -4.83 5.45 0.77
N LYS A 66 -3.94 6.33 0.33
CA LYS A 66 -3.69 6.64 -1.09
C LYS A 66 -2.36 6.04 -1.54
N PHE A 67 -2.39 5.18 -2.55
CA PHE A 67 -1.23 4.53 -3.15
C PHE A 67 -0.94 5.14 -4.51
N ILE A 68 0.20 5.81 -4.62
CA ILE A 68 0.69 6.41 -5.85
C ILE A 68 1.60 5.39 -6.54
N PHE A 69 1.28 5.12 -7.80
CA PHE A 69 2.08 4.27 -8.67
C PHE A 69 2.90 5.13 -9.61
N GLU A 70 4.09 4.64 -9.97
CA GLU A 70 4.86 5.25 -11.05
C GLU A 70 4.05 5.17 -12.36
N ASN A 71 4.04 6.25 -13.14
CA ASN A 71 3.32 6.33 -14.40
C ASN A 71 4.07 5.55 -15.51
N THR A 72 3.90 4.23 -15.51
CA THR A 72 4.39 3.31 -16.54
C THR A 72 3.21 2.56 -17.15
N ASP A 73 3.31 2.16 -18.41
CA ASP A 73 2.27 1.37 -19.09
C ASP A 73 1.90 0.11 -18.28
N TYR A 74 2.91 -0.54 -17.69
CA TYR A 74 2.70 -1.70 -16.82
C TYR A 74 1.84 -1.40 -15.59
N ASN A 75 2.10 -0.30 -14.88
CA ASN A 75 1.31 0.07 -13.72
C ASN A 75 -0.08 0.58 -14.11
N ASN A 76 -0.17 1.35 -15.20
CA ASN A 76 -1.43 1.83 -15.76
C ASN A 76 -2.36 0.66 -16.10
N ASP A 77 -1.88 -0.34 -16.82
CA ASP A 77 -2.64 -1.53 -17.19
C ASP A 77 -3.08 -2.36 -15.98
N LYS A 78 -2.24 -2.40 -14.92
CA LYS A 78 -2.58 -3.11 -13.69
C LYS A 78 -3.65 -2.38 -12.88
N VAL A 79 -3.53 -1.07 -12.74
CA VAL A 79 -4.50 -0.25 -12.00
C VAL A 79 -5.85 -0.23 -12.74
N ALA A 80 -5.84 -0.18 -14.07
CA ALA A 80 -7.04 -0.19 -14.90
C ALA A 80 -7.86 -1.50 -14.78
N LYS A 81 -7.25 -2.60 -14.34
CA LYS A 81 -7.92 -3.90 -14.12
C LYS A 81 -8.58 -4.03 -12.74
N LEU A 82 -8.38 -3.07 -11.85
CA LEU A 82 -8.98 -3.07 -10.52
C LEU A 82 -10.41 -2.52 -10.56
N ASN A 83 -11.26 -3.01 -9.66
CA ASN A 83 -12.60 -2.45 -9.49
C ASN A 83 -12.77 -1.80 -8.12
N VAL A 84 -13.55 -0.73 -8.08
CA VAL A 84 -14.00 -0.14 -6.81
C VAL A 84 -14.86 -1.17 -6.07
N GLY A 85 -14.62 -1.31 -4.77
CA GLY A 85 -15.27 -2.30 -3.89
C GLY A 85 -14.46 -3.59 -3.69
N ASP A 86 -13.53 -3.91 -4.60
CA ASP A 86 -12.67 -5.10 -4.47
C ASP A 86 -11.70 -4.96 -3.29
N THR A 87 -11.42 -6.07 -2.61
CA THR A 87 -10.34 -6.14 -1.62
C THR A 87 -9.02 -6.40 -2.34
N VAL A 88 -8.02 -5.55 -2.07
CA VAL A 88 -6.71 -5.58 -2.71
C VAL A 88 -5.61 -5.55 -1.65
N ILE A 89 -4.46 -6.13 -1.96
CA ILE A 89 -3.21 -5.94 -1.21
C ILE A 89 -2.28 -5.10 -2.06
N ILE A 90 -1.84 -3.98 -1.52
CA ILE A 90 -0.91 -3.05 -2.18
C ILE A 90 0.27 -2.81 -1.25
N ALA A 91 1.48 -2.87 -1.80
CA ALA A 91 2.68 -2.46 -1.11
C ALA A 91 3.05 -1.04 -1.52
N GLY A 92 3.52 -0.20 -0.61
CA GLY A 92 3.96 1.16 -0.91
C GLY A 92 5.02 1.65 0.06
N TRP A 93 5.81 2.62 -0.37
CA TRP A 93 6.91 3.23 0.38
C TRP A 93 6.51 4.57 1.00
N ASN A 94 7.29 5.03 1.97
CA ASN A 94 7.24 6.41 2.48
C ASN A 94 5.84 6.84 2.91
N ALA A 95 5.18 6.05 3.77
CA ALA A 95 3.87 6.46 4.28
C ALA A 95 3.97 7.81 4.99
N ARG A 96 3.16 8.76 4.52
CA ARG A 96 3.22 10.15 4.97
C ARG A 96 1.85 10.83 4.91
N PRO A 97 1.58 11.80 5.78
CA PRO A 97 0.39 12.64 5.64
C PRO A 97 0.46 13.44 4.34
N GLY A 98 -0.67 13.63 3.67
CA GLY A 98 -0.77 14.53 2.53
C GLY A 98 -1.23 15.92 2.91
N THR A 99 -0.93 16.88 2.05
CA THR A 99 -1.28 18.31 2.22
C THR A 99 -2.78 18.58 2.27
N PHE A 100 -3.60 17.69 1.69
CA PHE A 100 -5.07 17.80 1.64
C PHE A 100 -5.74 16.60 2.31
N GLU A 101 -5.21 16.19 3.47
CA GLU A 101 -5.68 15.04 4.25
C GLU A 101 -5.51 13.66 3.55
N GLY A 102 -5.57 12.61 4.36
CA GLY A 102 -5.23 11.24 3.96
C GLY A 102 -3.74 10.94 4.05
N ILE A 103 -3.42 9.65 3.97
CA ILE A 103 -2.04 9.14 4.07
C ILE A 103 -1.65 8.61 2.70
N PHE A 104 -0.47 9.00 2.23
CA PHE A 104 0.06 8.66 0.92
C PHE A 104 1.20 7.67 1.04
N LEU A 105 1.24 6.71 0.13
CA LEU A 105 2.36 5.82 -0.08
C LEU A 105 2.82 5.93 -1.54
N ASP A 106 4.12 6.08 -1.72
CA ASP A 106 4.78 6.24 -3.01
C ASP A 106 5.29 4.88 -3.53
N ASP A 107 5.72 4.81 -4.80
CA ASP A 107 6.33 3.62 -5.42
C ASP A 107 5.53 2.32 -5.17
N SER A 108 4.22 2.45 -5.38
CA SER A 108 3.25 1.42 -5.03
C SER A 108 3.26 0.23 -6.00
N GLN A 109 2.91 -0.95 -5.49
CA GLN A 109 2.82 -2.18 -6.27
C GLN A 109 1.62 -3.01 -5.82
N ILE A 110 0.77 -3.40 -6.77
CA ILE A 110 -0.35 -4.32 -6.53
C ILE A 110 0.21 -5.73 -6.33
N MET A 111 -0.13 -6.33 -5.19
CA MET A 111 0.33 -7.65 -4.77
C MET A 111 -0.75 -8.73 -4.93
N THR A 112 -2.00 -8.33 -5.19
CA THR A 112 -3.14 -9.23 -5.40
C THR A 112 -2.89 -10.13 -6.62
N GLY A 113 -2.93 -11.44 -6.42
CA GLY A 113 -2.57 -12.45 -7.43
C GLY A 113 -1.17 -13.07 -7.27
N MET A 114 -0.27 -12.46 -6.49
CA MET A 114 1.04 -13.06 -6.14
C MET A 114 1.00 -13.97 -4.91
N ILE A 115 -0.13 -13.98 -4.19
CA ILE A 115 -0.39 -14.91 -3.08
C ILE A 115 -0.95 -16.20 -3.69
N SER A 116 -0.07 -17.12 -4.06
CA SER A 116 -0.43 -18.48 -4.46
C SER A 116 -1.38 -19.11 -3.43
N LYS A 117 -2.42 -19.80 -3.92
CA LYS A 117 -3.38 -20.62 -3.14
C LYS A 117 -2.71 -21.71 -2.28
N LYS A 118 -1.38 -21.89 -2.33
CA LYS A 118 -0.61 -22.78 -1.46
C LYS A 118 0.38 -21.97 -0.61
N LYS A 119 -0.01 -21.77 0.65
CA LYS A 119 0.79 -21.27 1.79
C LYS A 119 1.18 -19.80 1.75
N ARG A 120 1.13 -19.20 2.94
CA ARG A 120 1.62 -17.88 3.37
C ARG A 120 3.13 -17.70 3.13
N GLN A 121 3.57 -17.87 1.89
CA GLN A 121 4.92 -17.58 1.44
C GLN A 121 4.76 -16.71 0.21
N MET A 122 4.93 -15.42 0.42
CA MET A 122 5.14 -14.45 -0.64
C MET A 122 6.36 -14.91 -1.43
N LEU A 123 6.13 -15.53 -2.57
CA LEU A 123 7.17 -15.87 -3.52
C LEU A 123 7.74 -14.55 -4.02
N ALA A 124 9.01 -14.31 -3.68
CA ALA A 124 9.88 -13.31 -4.27
C ALA A 124 9.91 -13.53 -5.79
N VAL A 125 9.04 -12.84 -6.51
CA VAL A 125 9.04 -12.93 -7.97
C VAL A 125 10.13 -11.99 -8.47
N ASN A 126 11.26 -12.62 -8.81
CA ASN A 126 12.54 -12.11 -9.31
C ASN A 126 13.55 -11.69 -8.23
N GLY A 127 14.40 -12.64 -7.80
CA GLY A 127 15.71 -12.32 -7.23
C GLY A 127 15.87 -12.43 -5.71
N GLY A 128 14.82 -12.78 -4.95
CA GLY A 128 15.01 -13.27 -3.59
C GLY A 128 15.39 -12.24 -2.51
N VAL A 129 14.99 -10.97 -2.63
CA VAL A 129 15.17 -10.00 -1.54
C VAL A 129 13.91 -9.14 -1.37
N TYR A 130 13.00 -9.57 -0.49
CA TYR A 130 11.99 -8.67 0.12
C TYR A 130 12.08 -8.67 1.66
N ASP A 131 13.02 -9.41 2.24
CA ASP A 131 13.03 -9.69 3.69
C ASP A 131 13.62 -8.56 4.56
N ARG A 132 14.29 -7.55 3.98
CA ARG A 132 14.91 -6.46 4.75
C ARG A 132 14.16 -5.12 4.69
N GLU A 133 13.12 -5.03 3.87
CA GLU A 133 12.50 -3.75 3.52
C GLU A 133 11.04 -3.64 3.92
N ILE A 134 10.40 -4.69 4.43
CA ILE A 134 8.98 -4.63 4.82
C ILE A 134 8.85 -4.15 6.28
N CYS A 135 7.97 -3.19 6.54
CA CYS A 135 7.76 -2.71 7.91
C CYS A 135 7.18 -3.82 8.79
N LEU A 136 7.84 -4.14 9.90
CA LEU A 136 7.29 -5.02 10.93
C LEU A 136 6.26 -4.28 11.78
N LYS A 137 5.21 -4.99 12.22
CA LYS A 137 4.20 -4.46 13.15
C LYS A 137 4.79 -4.15 14.51
#